data_AF-A0A830E6T8-F1
#
_entry.id   AF-A0A830E6T8-F1
#
_cell.length_a   1.000
_cell.length_b   1.000
_cell.length_c   1.000
_cell.angle_alpha   90.00
_cell.angle_beta   90.00
_cell.angle_gamma   90.00
#
_symmetry.space_group_name_H-M   'P 1'
#
loop_
_entity.id
_entity.type
_entity.pdbx_description
1 polymer ?
#
loop_
_entity_poly.entity_id
_entity_poly.type
_entity_poly.pdbx_seq_one_letter_code
_entity_poly.pdbx_strand_id
1 'polypeptide(L)'
;MNPSKILEQLADDLASAVPTVDSKADHTRWQAGIGPFEENKQVEMLRDAVEGGTSYSIETEAPYLDGGQRVDLFIESEEAAIPVEAKLLRFRYDNGNIDPNSFAKVFSPFPEETTSTLLTDSQKLYEARFEETGGLLGLYYEPVDESYERMSPEAVAEKFALDVDYWYDFEVETRNVAHFDGLRHPVHQQGAVITWEIIE
;
A
#
# COMPACT_ATOMS: atom_id res chain seq x y z
N MET A 1 -18.92 -3.65 -9.22
CA MET A 1 -18.47 -2.25 -9.16
C MET A 1 -17.35 -2.09 -10.17
N ASN A 2 -17.16 -0.91 -10.76
CA ASN A 2 -16.01 -0.70 -11.65
C ASN A 2 -14.69 -0.63 -10.85
N PRO A 3 -13.53 -0.82 -11.49
CA PRO A 3 -12.23 -0.89 -10.80
C PRO A 3 -11.93 0.29 -9.88
N SER A 4 -12.18 1.53 -10.35
CA SER A 4 -11.90 2.75 -9.59
C SER A 4 -12.64 2.80 -8.26
N LYS A 5 -13.94 2.45 -8.24
CA LYS A 5 -14.73 2.43 -7.01
C LYS A 5 -14.30 1.33 -6.04
N ILE A 6 -13.80 0.21 -6.55
CA ILE A 6 -13.28 -0.87 -5.71
C ILE A 6 -12.02 -0.39 -5.00
N LEU A 7 -11.11 0.29 -5.70
CA LEU A 7 -9.90 0.85 -5.12
C LEU A 7 -10.22 1.96 -4.10
N GLU A 8 -11.20 2.84 -4.40
CA GLU A 8 -11.70 3.83 -3.44
C GLU A 8 -12.18 3.18 -2.14
N GLN A 9 -13.06 2.17 -2.28
CA GLN A 9 -13.64 1.44 -1.14
C GLN A 9 -12.57 0.63 -0.38
N LEU A 10 -11.61 0.04 -1.09
CA LEU A 10 -10.49 -0.70 -0.49
C LEU A 10 -9.71 0.18 0.48
N ALA A 11 -9.39 1.42 0.09
CA ALA A 11 -8.69 2.33 0.98
C ALA A 11 -9.48 2.59 2.26
N ASP A 12 -10.78 2.89 2.13
CA ASP A 12 -11.67 3.17 3.27
C ASP A 12 -11.83 1.96 4.20
N ASP A 13 -12.04 0.77 3.63
CA ASP A 13 -12.25 -0.47 4.39
C ASP A 13 -10.98 -0.87 5.15
N LEU A 14 -9.81 -0.82 4.50
CA LEU A 14 -8.55 -1.11 5.15
C LEU A 14 -8.20 -0.06 6.21
N ALA A 15 -8.37 1.24 5.91
CA ALA A 15 -8.12 2.32 6.86
C ALA A 15 -8.99 2.18 8.12
N SER A 16 -10.27 1.86 7.94
CA SER A 16 -11.21 1.61 9.04
C SER A 16 -10.84 0.39 9.88
N ALA A 17 -10.20 -0.61 9.27
CA ALA A 17 -9.75 -1.81 9.96
C ALA A 17 -8.46 -1.61 10.78
N VAL A 18 -7.59 -0.66 10.41
CA VAL A 18 -6.26 -0.46 11.03
C VAL A 18 -6.32 -0.35 12.55
N PRO A 19 -7.16 0.50 13.18
CA PRO A 19 -7.16 0.62 14.65
C PRO A 19 -7.59 -0.68 15.35
N THR A 20 -8.51 -1.43 14.74
CA THR A 20 -8.97 -2.72 15.29
C THR A 20 -7.85 -3.76 15.22
N VAL A 21 -7.13 -3.82 14.10
CA VAL A 21 -5.97 -4.71 13.93
C VAL A 21 -4.86 -4.31 14.90
N ASP A 22 -4.51 -3.03 14.96
CA ASP A 22 -3.48 -2.50 15.85
C ASP A 22 -3.70 -2.89 17.31
N SER A 23 -4.95 -2.76 17.79
CA SER A 23 -5.31 -3.08 19.17
C SER A 23 -5.04 -4.55 19.56
N LYS A 24 -4.99 -5.46 18.59
CA LYS A 24 -4.79 -6.91 18.75
C LYS A 24 -3.38 -7.37 18.35
N ALA A 25 -2.61 -6.53 17.65
CA ALA A 25 -1.36 -6.92 16.99
C ALA A 25 -0.16 -6.96 17.95
N ASP A 26 0.02 -8.08 18.65
CA ASP A 26 1.11 -8.24 19.62
C ASP A 26 2.41 -8.76 19.01
N HIS A 27 3.54 -8.22 19.48
CA HIS A 27 4.88 -8.59 19.04
C HIS A 27 5.74 -9.04 20.24
N THR A 28 6.57 -10.06 20.06
CA THR A 28 7.43 -10.59 21.14
C THR A 28 8.73 -9.80 21.33
N ARG A 29 9.27 -9.28 20.23
CA ARG A 29 10.52 -8.49 20.18
C ARG A 29 10.36 -6.97 20.20
N TRP A 30 9.29 -6.45 19.59
CA TRP A 30 9.05 -5.03 19.38
C TRP A 30 7.87 -4.55 20.21
N GLN A 31 7.62 -3.24 20.19
CA GLN A 31 6.45 -2.70 20.87
C GLN A 31 5.17 -3.21 20.21
N ALA A 32 4.10 -3.21 20.99
CA ALA A 32 2.80 -3.69 20.56
C ALA A 32 2.21 -2.72 19.53
N GLY A 33 1.52 -3.24 18.51
CA GLY A 33 0.86 -2.46 17.47
C GLY A 33 1.08 -3.05 16.08
N ILE A 34 0.31 -2.61 15.10
CA ILE A 34 0.48 -3.06 13.70
C ILE A 34 1.74 -2.46 13.08
N GLY A 35 2.09 -1.23 13.48
CA GLY A 35 3.20 -0.46 12.92
C GLY A 35 4.52 -1.21 12.79
N PRO A 36 4.98 -1.97 13.81
CA PRO A 36 6.21 -2.77 13.77
C PRO A 36 6.27 -3.95 12.79
N PHE A 37 5.12 -4.45 12.31
CA PHE A 37 5.12 -5.60 11.42
C PHE A 37 5.61 -5.25 10.01
N GLU A 38 6.19 -6.23 9.32
CA GLU A 38 6.58 -6.09 7.91
C GLU A 38 5.35 -6.07 6.99
N GLU A 39 5.54 -5.55 5.78
CA GLU A 39 4.52 -5.31 4.75
C GLU A 39 3.53 -6.47 4.56
N ASN A 40 4.01 -7.65 4.14
CA ASN A 40 3.14 -8.82 3.87
C ASN A 40 2.31 -9.20 5.10
N LYS A 41 2.87 -9.02 6.31
CA LYS A 41 2.14 -9.35 7.54
C LYS A 41 1.06 -8.32 7.86
N GLN A 42 1.31 -7.04 7.61
CA GLN A 42 0.28 -6.01 7.76
C GLN A 42 -0.85 -6.21 6.74
N VAL A 43 -0.50 -6.49 5.49
CA VAL A 43 -1.47 -6.78 4.43
C VAL A 43 -2.34 -7.99 4.80
N GLU A 44 -1.74 -9.09 5.26
CA GLU A 44 -2.47 -10.28 5.72
C GLU A 44 -3.44 -9.95 6.88
N MET A 45 -2.97 -9.22 7.90
CA MET A 45 -3.80 -8.85 9.05
C MET A 45 -4.98 -7.96 8.66
N LEU A 46 -4.78 -7.02 7.73
CA LEU A 46 -5.84 -6.12 7.26
C LEU A 46 -6.84 -6.86 6.37
N ARG A 47 -6.36 -7.75 5.49
CA ARG A 47 -7.21 -8.66 4.70
C ARG A 47 -8.14 -9.46 5.61
N ASP A 48 -7.58 -10.12 6.63
CA ASP A 48 -8.34 -10.91 7.60
C ASP A 48 -9.39 -10.08 8.34
N ALA A 49 -9.11 -8.81 8.60
CA ALA A 49 -10.01 -7.94 9.33
C ALA A 49 -11.22 -7.49 8.50
N VAL A 50 -11.08 -7.38 7.18
CA VAL A 50 -12.16 -6.99 6.27
C VAL A 50 -12.87 -8.18 5.63
N GLU A 51 -12.33 -9.39 5.75
CA GLU A 51 -12.87 -10.61 5.15
C GLU A 51 -14.35 -10.85 5.55
N GLY A 52 -15.20 -11.07 4.54
CA GLY A 52 -16.64 -11.30 4.71
C GLY A 52 -17.46 -10.06 5.09
N GLY A 53 -16.82 -8.90 5.26
CA GLY A 53 -17.48 -7.61 5.52
C GLY A 53 -17.67 -6.74 4.27
N THR A 54 -17.03 -7.11 3.16
CA THR A 54 -16.94 -6.32 1.92
C THR A 54 -17.74 -6.95 0.78
N SER A 55 -18.08 -6.16 -0.23
CA SER A 55 -18.73 -6.63 -1.47
C SER A 55 -17.75 -7.20 -2.51
N TYR A 56 -16.49 -7.34 -2.14
CA TYR A 56 -15.40 -7.90 -2.92
C TYR A 56 -14.58 -8.85 -2.03
N SER A 57 -13.86 -9.79 -2.62
CA SER A 57 -12.89 -10.64 -1.93
C SER A 57 -11.46 -10.19 -2.23
N ILE A 58 -10.53 -10.53 -1.34
CA ILE A 58 -9.10 -10.27 -1.50
C ILE A 58 -8.37 -11.61 -1.38
N GLU A 59 -7.73 -12.06 -2.45
CA GLU A 59 -6.73 -13.13 -2.41
C GLU A 59 -5.33 -12.53 -2.29
N THR A 60 -4.48 -13.11 -1.45
CA THR A 60 -3.07 -12.68 -1.31
C THR A 60 -2.15 -13.59 -2.09
N GLU A 61 -1.07 -13.04 -2.64
CA GLU A 61 -0.05 -13.80 -3.38
C GLU A 61 -0.69 -14.56 -4.56
N ALA A 62 -1.52 -13.95 -5.40
CA ALA A 62 -2.08 -14.65 -6.57
C ALA A 62 -1.07 -14.64 -7.73
N PRO A 63 -0.96 -15.70 -8.55
CA PRO A 63 -0.02 -15.71 -9.68
C PRO A 63 -0.38 -14.66 -10.74
N TYR A 64 0.62 -14.05 -11.35
CA TYR A 64 0.44 -13.30 -12.60
C TYR A 64 -0.04 -14.21 -13.73
N LEU A 65 -0.77 -13.66 -14.72
CA LEU A 65 -1.41 -14.40 -15.81
C LEU A 65 -0.47 -15.40 -16.54
N ASP A 66 0.80 -15.04 -16.74
CA ASP A 66 1.76 -15.82 -17.54
C ASP A 66 3.16 -15.98 -16.88
N GLY A 67 3.26 -16.11 -15.54
CA GLY A 67 4.57 -16.14 -14.89
C GLY A 67 4.67 -16.72 -13.48
N GLY A 68 5.91 -16.91 -13.02
CA GLY A 68 6.23 -17.36 -11.66
C GLY A 68 6.20 -16.26 -10.58
N GLN A 69 5.88 -15.03 -10.97
CA GLN A 69 5.68 -13.91 -10.05
C GLN A 69 4.24 -13.90 -9.55
N ARG A 70 4.00 -13.27 -8.40
CA ARG A 70 2.69 -13.19 -7.73
C ARG A 70 2.39 -11.73 -7.41
N VAL A 71 1.13 -11.34 -7.51
CA VAL A 71 0.63 -10.04 -7.06
C VAL A 71 0.39 -10.10 -5.55
N ASP A 72 0.67 -9.03 -4.84
CA ASP A 72 0.45 -8.98 -3.39
C ASP A 72 -1.02 -9.21 -3.05
N LEU A 73 -1.92 -8.56 -3.80
CA LEU A 73 -3.36 -8.63 -3.65
C LEU A 73 -4.05 -8.85 -4.99
N PHE A 74 -5.06 -9.71 -5.01
CA PHE A 74 -5.96 -9.88 -6.14
C PHE A 74 -7.39 -9.69 -5.64
N ILE A 75 -8.03 -8.62 -6.12
CA ILE A 75 -9.33 -8.16 -5.62
C ILE A 75 -10.41 -8.56 -6.62
N GLU A 76 -11.36 -9.37 -6.17
CA GLU A 76 -12.44 -9.86 -7.04
C GLU A 76 -13.80 -9.35 -6.56
N SER A 77 -14.60 -8.87 -7.50
CA SER A 77 -16.03 -8.57 -7.31
C SER A 77 -16.85 -9.22 -8.41
N GLU A 78 -18.18 -9.11 -8.35
CA GLU A 78 -19.05 -9.63 -9.41
C GLU A 78 -18.76 -9.07 -10.82
N GLU A 79 -18.13 -7.89 -10.91
CA GLU A 79 -17.97 -7.15 -12.17
C GLU A 79 -16.51 -6.86 -12.56
N ALA A 80 -15.53 -7.13 -11.70
CA ALA A 80 -14.12 -6.77 -11.93
C ALA A 80 -13.17 -7.64 -11.11
N ALA A 81 -11.97 -7.85 -11.64
CA ALA A 81 -10.86 -8.53 -10.99
C ALA A 81 -9.58 -7.68 -11.12
N ILE A 82 -9.05 -7.18 -10.01
CA ILE A 82 -8.01 -6.15 -9.98
C ILE A 82 -6.75 -6.72 -9.33
N PRO A 83 -5.64 -6.85 -10.06
CA PRO A 83 -4.35 -7.13 -9.46
C PRO A 83 -3.80 -5.87 -8.79
N VAL A 84 -3.30 -5.99 -7.56
CA VAL A 84 -2.81 -4.85 -6.77
C VAL A 84 -1.47 -5.20 -6.13
N GLU A 85 -0.48 -4.32 -6.32
CA GLU A 85 0.80 -4.39 -5.59
C GLU A 85 0.78 -3.46 -4.38
N ALA A 86 1.27 -3.95 -3.24
CA ALA A 86 1.25 -3.25 -1.98
C ALA A 86 2.64 -2.70 -1.62
N LYS A 87 2.66 -1.60 -0.87
CA LYS A 87 3.88 -1.05 -0.30
C LYS A 87 3.66 -0.48 1.08
N LEU A 88 4.55 -0.83 2.00
CA LEU A 88 4.68 -0.21 3.30
C LEU A 88 5.46 1.11 3.17
N LEU A 89 4.74 2.22 3.29
CA LEU A 89 5.27 3.58 3.21
C LEU A 89 5.60 4.10 4.62
N ARG A 90 6.49 3.36 5.29
CA ARG A 90 6.94 3.61 6.66
C ARG A 90 8.36 4.18 6.66
N PHE A 91 8.49 5.50 6.82
CA PHE A 91 9.79 6.22 6.75
C PHE A 91 10.57 6.25 8.08
N ARG A 92 10.07 5.56 9.11
CA ARG A 92 10.67 5.47 10.45
C ARG A 92 10.70 4.02 10.91
N TYR A 93 11.77 3.63 11.59
CA TYR A 93 11.78 2.39 12.35
C TYR A 93 10.93 2.53 13.63
N ASP A 94 10.68 1.42 14.30
CA ASP A 94 9.96 1.35 15.58
C ASP A 94 10.54 2.25 16.68
N ASN A 95 11.84 2.58 16.59
CA ASN A 95 12.50 3.48 17.54
C ASN A 95 12.45 4.96 17.15
N GLY A 96 11.79 5.31 16.05
CA GLY A 96 11.67 6.68 15.55
C GLY A 96 12.85 7.16 14.71
N ASN A 97 13.88 6.33 14.48
CA ASN A 97 14.95 6.70 13.55
C ASN A 97 14.44 6.63 12.11
N ILE A 98 14.96 7.51 11.25
CA ILE A 98 14.72 7.49 9.81
C ILE A 98 15.23 6.17 9.22
N ASP A 99 14.39 5.50 8.43
CA ASP A 99 14.86 4.41 7.56
C ASP A 99 15.45 5.01 6.28
N PRO A 100 16.77 4.99 6.08
CA PRO A 100 17.41 5.61 4.93
C PRO A 100 17.01 4.97 3.59
N ASN A 101 16.46 3.75 3.60
CA ASN A 101 16.12 3.01 2.40
C ASN A 101 14.64 3.18 2.00
N SER A 102 13.79 3.58 2.94
CA SER A 102 12.33 3.67 2.74
C SER A 102 11.94 4.56 1.54
N PHE A 103 12.59 5.71 1.38
CA PHE A 103 12.32 6.60 0.25
C PHE A 103 12.69 5.96 -1.10
N ALA A 104 13.86 5.32 -1.20
CA ALA A 104 14.31 4.66 -2.42
C ALA A 104 13.41 3.47 -2.77
N LYS A 105 12.91 2.73 -1.77
CA LYS A 105 11.95 1.63 -1.97
C LYS A 105 10.62 2.06 -2.58
N VAL A 106 10.28 3.34 -2.56
CA VAL A 106 9.04 3.86 -3.15
C VAL A 106 9.33 4.50 -4.51
N PHE A 107 10.30 5.42 -4.56
CA PHE A 107 10.46 6.37 -5.66
C PHE A 107 11.66 6.08 -6.58
N SER A 108 12.51 5.10 -6.29
CA SER A 108 13.65 4.83 -7.18
C SER A 108 13.18 4.08 -8.43
N PRO A 109 13.53 4.55 -9.64
CA PRO A 109 13.27 3.82 -10.89
C PRO A 109 14.33 2.73 -11.13
N PHE A 110 15.38 2.68 -10.31
CA PHE A 110 16.47 1.74 -10.44
C PHE A 110 16.21 0.53 -9.53
N PRO A 111 15.92 -0.65 -10.09
CA PRO A 111 15.81 -1.86 -9.30
C PRO A 111 17.19 -2.21 -8.72
N GLU A 112 17.24 -2.55 -7.43
CA GLU A 112 18.40 -3.21 -6.85
C GLU A 112 18.31 -4.71 -7.13
N GLU A 113 19.44 -5.42 -7.20
CA GLU A 113 19.52 -6.81 -7.72
C GLU A 113 18.53 -7.81 -7.10
N THR A 114 17.96 -7.52 -5.94
CA THR A 114 17.04 -8.40 -5.21
C THR A 114 15.75 -7.74 -4.72
N THR A 115 15.52 -6.44 -4.97
CA THR A 115 14.36 -5.73 -4.41
C THR A 115 13.75 -4.75 -5.40
N SER A 116 12.44 -4.88 -5.58
CA SER A 116 11.65 -3.93 -6.33
C SER A 116 11.21 -2.73 -5.50
N THR A 117 11.01 -1.63 -6.20
CA THR A 117 10.40 -0.42 -5.68
C THR A 117 8.94 -0.34 -6.12
N LEU A 118 8.12 0.41 -5.41
CA LEU A 118 6.73 0.64 -5.82
C LEU A 118 6.65 1.19 -7.26
N LEU A 119 7.59 2.07 -7.63
CA LEU A 119 7.71 2.61 -8.99
C LEU A 119 8.00 1.50 -10.02
N THR A 120 8.96 0.60 -9.75
CA THR A 120 9.21 -0.52 -10.68
C THR A 120 8.10 -1.57 -10.67
N ASP A 121 7.36 -1.72 -9.57
CA ASP A 121 6.25 -2.66 -9.46
C ASP A 121 5.03 -2.15 -10.23
N SER A 122 4.78 -0.83 -10.28
CA SER A 122 3.74 -0.28 -11.17
C SER A 122 4.02 -0.56 -12.64
N GLN A 123 5.29 -0.45 -13.06
CA GLN A 123 5.69 -0.80 -14.43
C GLN A 123 5.43 -2.28 -14.73
N LYS A 124 5.84 -3.19 -13.85
CA LYS A 124 5.60 -4.64 -14.04
C LYS A 124 4.11 -4.95 -14.12
N LEU A 125 3.31 -4.31 -13.26
CA LEU A 125 1.87 -4.51 -13.23
C LEU A 125 1.20 -4.03 -14.52
N TYR A 126 1.63 -2.88 -15.05
CA TYR A 126 1.20 -2.37 -16.36
C TYR A 126 1.62 -3.31 -17.51
N GLU A 127 2.88 -3.76 -17.50
CA GLU A 127 3.43 -4.65 -18.55
C GLU A 127 2.84 -6.06 -18.53
N ALA A 128 2.29 -6.51 -17.39
CA ALA A 128 1.62 -7.79 -17.28
C ALA A 128 0.31 -7.88 -18.08
N ARG A 129 -0.26 -6.74 -18.51
CA ARG A 129 -1.43 -6.66 -19.40
C ARG A 129 -2.61 -7.54 -18.95
N PHE A 130 -2.99 -7.41 -17.67
CA PHE A 130 -4.24 -7.99 -17.19
C PHE A 130 -5.44 -7.44 -17.96
N GLU A 131 -6.55 -8.19 -17.95
CA GLU A 131 -7.79 -7.78 -18.62
C GLU A 131 -8.33 -6.45 -18.07
N GLU A 132 -8.18 -6.23 -16.77
CA GLU A 132 -8.53 -5.01 -16.06
C GLU A 132 -7.29 -4.18 -15.71
N THR A 133 -7.49 -2.88 -15.46
CA THR A 133 -6.44 -1.97 -14.98
C THR A 133 -5.90 -2.41 -13.62
N GLY A 134 -4.58 -2.47 -13.47
CA GLY A 134 -3.94 -2.78 -12.18
C GLY A 134 -4.07 -1.64 -11.16
N GLY A 135 -3.99 -1.99 -9.88
CA GLY A 135 -3.98 -1.03 -8.78
C GLY A 135 -2.71 -1.08 -7.95
N LEU A 136 -2.51 -0.07 -7.11
CA LEU A 136 -1.40 0.01 -6.16
C LEU A 136 -1.94 0.40 -4.80
N LEU A 137 -1.35 -0.14 -3.74
CA LEU A 137 -1.74 0.10 -2.35
C LEU A 137 -0.54 0.60 -1.53
N GLY A 138 -0.69 1.73 -0.87
CA GLY A 138 0.30 2.32 0.03
C GLY A 138 -0.18 2.31 1.47
N LEU A 139 0.53 1.65 2.39
CA LEU A 139 0.31 1.74 3.83
C LEU A 139 1.24 2.79 4.42
N TYR A 140 0.78 4.03 4.51
CA TYR A 140 1.55 5.17 4.99
C TYR A 140 1.44 5.36 6.50
N TYR A 141 2.58 5.57 7.16
CA TYR A 141 2.64 5.95 8.57
C TYR A 141 3.21 7.35 8.71
N GLU A 142 2.44 8.24 9.32
CA GLU A 142 2.87 9.62 9.49
C GLU A 142 3.94 9.74 10.59
N PRO A 143 5.03 10.46 10.34
CA PRO A 143 6.00 10.76 11.39
C PRO A 143 5.42 11.75 12.40
N VAL A 144 5.56 11.41 13.69
CA VAL A 144 5.08 12.23 14.81
C VAL A 144 6.19 13.19 15.29
N ASP A 145 5.83 14.42 15.63
CA ASP A 145 6.71 15.43 16.28
C ASP A 145 8.02 15.79 15.54
N GLU A 146 8.00 15.79 14.20
CA GLU A 146 9.16 16.21 13.41
C GLU A 146 9.32 17.74 13.36
N SER A 147 10.58 18.19 13.38
CA SER A 147 10.97 19.61 13.34
C SER A 147 11.02 20.23 11.94
N TYR A 148 10.78 19.41 10.90
CA TYR A 148 10.85 19.79 9.50
C TYR A 148 9.54 19.44 8.77
N GLU A 149 9.38 20.00 7.56
CA GLU A 149 8.18 19.80 6.75
C GLU A 149 8.01 18.32 6.36
N ARG A 150 6.82 17.78 6.63
CA ARG A 150 6.49 16.37 6.45
C ARG A 150 5.88 16.17 5.07
N MET A 151 6.24 15.08 4.41
CA MET A 151 5.50 14.64 3.23
C MET A 151 4.22 13.98 3.72
N SER A 152 3.09 14.69 3.61
CA SER A 152 1.76 14.15 3.94
C SER A 152 1.43 12.96 3.04
N PRO A 153 0.46 12.09 3.39
CA PRO A 153 0.06 11.00 2.50
C PRO A 153 -0.43 11.51 1.13
N GLU A 154 -1.07 12.69 1.06
CA GLU A 154 -1.45 13.33 -0.20
C GLU A 154 -0.22 13.75 -1.02
N ALA A 155 0.81 14.32 -0.38
CA ALA A 155 2.05 14.69 -1.05
C ALA A 155 2.82 13.44 -1.55
N VAL A 156 2.76 12.33 -0.81
CA VAL A 156 3.28 11.04 -1.27
C VAL A 156 2.50 10.56 -2.50
N ALA A 157 1.16 10.65 -2.46
CA ALA A 157 0.28 10.26 -3.54
C ALA A 157 0.53 11.05 -4.83
N GLU A 158 0.60 12.38 -4.72
CA GLU A 158 0.90 13.30 -5.82
C GLU A 158 2.31 13.05 -6.38
N LYS A 159 3.31 12.97 -5.51
CA LYS A 159 4.69 12.72 -5.94
C LYS A 159 4.82 11.39 -6.68
N PHE A 160 4.19 10.34 -6.18
CA PHE A 160 4.25 9.03 -6.81
C PHE A 160 3.65 9.06 -8.22
N ALA A 161 2.51 9.73 -8.40
CA ALA A 161 1.90 9.90 -9.72
C ALA A 161 2.81 10.68 -10.69
N LEU A 162 3.43 11.77 -10.21
CA LEU A 162 4.40 12.54 -11.00
C LEU A 162 5.65 11.73 -11.38
N ASP A 163 6.14 10.88 -10.48
CA ASP A 163 7.29 10.02 -10.78
C ASP A 163 6.93 8.96 -11.83
N VAL A 164 5.72 8.37 -11.77
CA VAL A 164 5.25 7.41 -12.79
C VAL A 164 5.18 8.08 -14.16
N ASP A 165 4.49 9.22 -14.27
CA ASP A 165 4.36 10.02 -15.50
C ASP A 165 5.73 10.44 -16.07
N TYR A 166 6.69 10.76 -15.18
CA TYR A 166 8.03 11.13 -15.61
C TYR A 166 8.85 9.96 -16.16
N TRP A 167 8.75 8.76 -15.57
CA TRP A 167 9.62 7.63 -15.88
C TRP A 167 9.04 6.66 -16.90
N TYR A 168 7.73 6.63 -17.09
CA TYR A 168 7.03 5.61 -17.89
C TYR A 168 6.03 6.21 -18.89
N ASP A 169 5.63 5.39 -19.87
CA ASP A 169 4.65 5.76 -20.91
C ASP A 169 3.19 5.45 -20.49
N PHE A 170 2.90 5.53 -19.19
CA PHE A 170 1.57 5.35 -18.60
C PHE A 170 1.45 6.23 -17.36
N GLU A 171 0.22 6.47 -16.92
CA GLU A 171 -0.07 7.31 -15.75
C GLU A 171 -0.65 6.46 -14.60
N VAL A 172 -0.63 7.01 -13.38
CA VAL A 172 -1.43 6.49 -12.27
C VAL A 172 -2.29 7.61 -11.70
N GLU A 173 -3.53 7.29 -11.37
CA GLU A 173 -4.45 8.22 -10.72
C GLU A 173 -4.66 7.80 -9.27
N THR A 174 -4.49 8.73 -8.32
CA THR A 174 -4.86 8.48 -6.93
C THR A 174 -6.37 8.35 -6.82
N ARG A 175 -6.83 7.18 -6.40
CA ARG A 175 -8.25 6.89 -6.18
C ARG A 175 -8.71 7.36 -4.82
N ASN A 176 -7.92 7.11 -3.78
CA ASN A 176 -8.27 7.53 -2.43
C ASN A 176 -7.03 7.64 -1.53
N VAL A 177 -7.14 8.50 -0.51
CA VAL A 177 -6.21 8.64 0.61
C VAL A 177 -7.06 8.58 1.90
N ALA A 178 -7.25 7.38 2.42
CA ALA A 178 -8.09 7.13 3.58
C ALA A 178 -7.26 7.15 4.87
N HIS A 179 -7.51 8.14 5.74
CA HIS A 179 -6.74 8.34 6.96
C HIS A 179 -7.17 7.41 8.10
N PHE A 180 -6.22 7.07 8.97
CA PHE A 180 -6.46 6.38 10.24
C PHE A 180 -5.60 6.99 11.36
N ASP A 181 -6.08 6.89 12.60
CA ASP A 181 -5.37 7.39 13.78
C ASP A 181 -5.63 6.50 15.01
N GLY A 182 -5.10 6.93 16.17
CA GLY A 182 -5.36 6.27 17.45
C GLY A 182 -4.61 4.95 17.65
N LEU A 183 -3.54 4.73 16.88
CA LEU A 183 -2.73 3.52 17.00
C LEU A 183 -1.86 3.56 18.27
N ARG A 184 -1.62 2.40 18.86
CA ARG A 184 -0.99 2.28 20.19
C ARG A 184 0.53 2.43 20.18
N HIS A 185 1.17 2.30 19.02
CA HIS A 185 2.63 2.40 18.91
C HIS A 185 3.08 3.87 19.00
N PRO A 186 4.07 4.23 19.84
CA PRO A 186 4.43 5.63 20.11
C PRO A 186 5.01 6.37 18.90
N VAL A 187 5.58 5.66 17.93
CA VAL A 187 6.11 6.26 16.68
C VAL A 187 5.09 6.22 15.54
N HIS A 188 4.17 5.27 15.56
CA HIS A 188 3.29 4.94 14.44
C HIS A 188 1.84 5.10 14.91
N GLN A 189 1.46 6.34 15.23
CA GLN A 189 0.18 6.64 15.89
C GLN A 189 -0.96 6.91 14.90
N GLN A 190 -0.62 7.32 13.67
CA GLN A 190 -1.56 7.67 12.62
C GLN A 190 -0.92 7.48 11.24
N GLY A 191 -1.74 7.54 10.20
CA GLY A 191 -1.31 7.30 8.84
C GLY A 191 -2.46 7.32 7.86
N ALA A 192 -2.23 6.76 6.68
CA ALA A 192 -3.26 6.62 5.65
C ALA A 192 -3.05 5.38 4.81
N VAL A 193 -4.15 4.85 4.28
CA VAL A 193 -4.15 3.90 3.18
C VAL A 193 -4.34 4.68 1.89
N ILE A 194 -3.39 4.55 0.97
CA ILE A 194 -3.40 5.22 -0.32
C ILE A 194 -3.64 4.18 -1.40
N THR A 195 -4.56 4.44 -2.31
CA THR A 195 -4.76 3.58 -3.49
C THR A 195 -4.60 4.37 -4.77
N TRP A 196 -3.89 3.79 -5.73
CA TRP A 196 -3.79 4.30 -7.09
C TRP A 196 -4.33 3.29 -8.09
N GLU A 197 -4.82 3.78 -9.21
CA GLU A 197 -5.17 2.98 -10.39
C GLU A 197 -4.19 3.29 -11.52
N ILE A 198 -3.71 2.26 -12.21
CA ILE A 198 -2.91 2.41 -13.43
C ILE A 198 -3.84 2.75 -14.58
N ILE A 199 -3.55 3.84 -15.29
CA ILE A 199 -4.33 4.33 -16.43
C ILE A 199 -3.44 4.57 -17.66
N GLU A 200 -4.04 4.54 -18.85
CA GLU A 200 -3.38 4.83 -20.13
C GLU A 200 -3.50 6.30 -20.55
#